data_AF-A0A7Y7D964-F1
#
_entry.id   AF-A0A7Y7D964-F1
#
_cell.length_a   1.000
_cell.length_b   1.000
_cell.length_c   1.000
_cell.angle_alpha   90.00
_cell.angle_beta   90.00
_cell.angle_gamma   90.00
#
_symmetry.space_group_name_H-M   'P 1'
#
loop_
_entity.id
_entity.type
_entity.pdbx_description
1 polymer ?
#
loop_
_entity_poly.entity_id
_entity_poly.type
_entity_poly.pdbx_seq_one_letter_code
_entity_poly.pdbx_strand_id
1 'polypeptide(L)'
;MTTSPTARMIADAIEASGKTQREIAEEMGLLRPNVISMLKTGEMTMPIERIPAFSKATGIDPLLLTQTAMSEYMPETWNVLATTAAPIQDVQINIRAPGPVVERFKAICQRERRNYGDMLSILIGVWDGDVEKMV
;
A
#
# COMPACT_ATOMS: atom_id res chain seq x y z
N MET A 1 21.60 -18.80 -3.75
CA MET A 1 20.17 -18.42 -3.89
C MET A 1 19.56 -18.50 -2.51
N THR A 2 18.91 -17.43 -2.05
CA THR A 2 18.30 -17.36 -0.71
C THR A 2 17.03 -18.21 -0.65
N THR A 3 16.80 -18.87 0.49
CA THR A 3 15.59 -19.65 0.78
C THR A 3 14.45 -18.78 1.32
N SER A 4 14.72 -17.51 1.67
CA SER A 4 13.72 -16.57 2.15
C SER A 4 12.78 -16.16 1.00
N PRO A 5 11.45 -16.41 1.11
CA PRO A 5 10.49 -15.94 0.13
C PRO A 5 10.46 -14.41 0.05
N THR A 6 10.62 -13.70 1.17
CA THR A 6 10.67 -12.23 1.18
C THR A 6 11.90 -11.70 0.45
N ALA A 7 13.08 -12.27 0.70
CA ALA A 7 14.31 -11.83 0.03
C ALA A 7 14.26 -12.08 -1.49
N ARG A 8 13.62 -13.17 -1.92
CA ARG A 8 13.38 -13.46 -3.34
C ARG A 8 12.46 -12.42 -3.98
N MET A 9 11.35 -12.12 -3.32
CA MET A 9 10.39 -11.12 -3.77
C MET A 9 11.02 -9.71 -3.85
N ILE A 10 11.90 -9.37 -2.92
CA ILE A 10 12.72 -8.15 -2.96
C ILE A 10 13.67 -8.16 -4.15
N ALA A 11 14.36 -9.28 -4.40
CA ALA A 11 15.27 -9.41 -5.54
C ALA A 11 14.55 -9.20 -6.87
N ASP A 12 13.39 -9.84 -7.04
CA ASP A 12 12.54 -9.73 -8.23
C ASP A 12 12.03 -8.30 -8.42
N ALA A 13 11.64 -7.62 -7.34
CA ALA A 13 11.19 -6.22 -7.41
C ALA A 13 12.31 -5.23 -7.76
N ILE A 14 13.52 -5.45 -7.24
CA ILE A 14 14.69 -4.65 -7.62
C ILE A 14 14.95 -4.81 -9.13
N GLU A 15 14.94 -6.05 -9.63
CA GLU A 15 15.15 -6.34 -11.05
C GLU A 15 14.05 -5.73 -11.93
N ALA A 16 12.78 -5.93 -11.57
CA ALA A 16 11.64 -5.40 -12.31
C ALA A 16 11.57 -3.86 -12.32
N SER A 17 12.09 -3.21 -11.27
CA SER A 17 12.12 -1.74 -11.20
C SER A 17 13.05 -1.09 -12.24
N GLY A 18 14.02 -1.84 -12.76
CA GLY A 18 15.06 -1.32 -13.66
C GLY A 18 16.05 -0.33 -13.00
N LYS A 19 15.89 -0.05 -11.70
CA LYS A 19 16.75 0.87 -10.95
C LYS A 19 17.96 0.15 -10.38
N THR A 20 19.04 0.90 -10.21
CA THR A 20 20.22 0.43 -9.47
C THR A 20 19.91 0.38 -7.97
N GLN A 21 20.61 -0.50 -7.25
CA GLN A 21 20.49 -0.59 -5.79
C GLN A 21 20.82 0.74 -5.08
N ARG A 22 21.70 1.56 -5.67
CA ARG A 22 22.06 2.89 -5.14
C ARG A 22 20.89 3.87 -5.26
N GLU A 23 20.22 3.92 -6.41
CA GLU A 23 19.05 4.78 -6.61
C GLU A 23 17.91 4.40 -5.65
N ILE A 24 17.65 3.10 -5.50
CA ILE A 24 16.64 2.62 -4.54
C ILE A 24 17.02 3.02 -3.10
N ALA A 25 18.29 2.88 -2.72
CA ALA A 25 18.76 3.27 -1.39
C ALA A 25 18.60 4.78 -1.13
N GLU A 26 18.90 5.62 -2.12
CA GLU A 26 18.73 7.07 -2.05
C GLU A 26 17.25 7.46 -1.92
N GLU A 27 16.36 6.87 -2.73
CA GLU A 27 14.92 7.10 -2.66
C GLU A 27 14.31 6.66 -1.31
N MET A 28 14.86 5.61 -0.71
CA MET A 28 14.47 5.13 0.63
C MET A 28 15.10 5.93 1.78
N GLY A 29 15.99 6.88 1.49
CA GLY A 29 16.71 7.65 2.51
C GLY A 29 17.64 6.79 3.38
N LEU A 30 18.23 5.74 2.81
CA LEU A 30 19.14 4.84 3.53
C LEU A 30 20.54 5.44 3.62
N LEU A 31 21.08 5.49 4.84
CA LEU A 31 22.43 6.01 5.11
C LEU A 31 23.54 5.15 4.52
N ARG A 32 23.28 3.85 4.31
CA ARG A 32 24.26 2.88 3.83
C ARG A 32 23.74 2.17 2.58
N PRO A 33 24.41 2.28 1.42
CA PRO A 33 23.98 1.64 0.18
C PRO A 33 23.94 0.10 0.22
N ASN A 34 24.71 -0.52 1.12
CA ASN A 34 24.79 -1.98 1.23
C ASN A 34 23.51 -2.63 1.78
N VAL A 35 22.60 -1.85 2.39
CA VAL A 35 21.33 -2.36 2.94
C VAL A 35 20.50 -3.06 1.86
N ILE A 36 20.39 -2.48 0.66
CA ILE A 36 19.62 -3.08 -0.43
C ILE A 36 20.22 -4.44 -0.86
N SER A 37 21.55 -4.55 -0.89
CA SER A 37 22.22 -5.82 -1.18
C SER A 37 21.93 -6.87 -0.11
N MET A 38 22.00 -6.50 1.17
CA MET A 38 21.73 -7.43 2.28
C MET A 38 20.27 -7.90 2.31
N LEU A 39 19.33 -7.01 1.98
CA LEU A 39 17.91 -7.35 1.85
C LEU A 39 17.69 -8.32 0.67
N LYS A 40 18.34 -8.06 -0.47
CA LYS A 40 18.29 -8.93 -1.66
C LYS A 40 18.85 -10.32 -1.39
N THR A 41 19.94 -10.44 -0.64
CA THR A 41 20.55 -11.73 -0.31
C THR A 41 19.87 -12.44 0.86
N GLY A 42 19.04 -11.74 1.63
CA GLY A 42 18.40 -12.23 2.85
C GLY A 42 19.33 -12.27 4.07
N GLU A 43 20.50 -11.62 3.99
CA GLU A 43 21.37 -11.38 5.15
C GLU A 43 20.74 -10.43 6.17
N MET A 44 19.85 -9.56 5.70
CA MET A 44 19.02 -8.68 6.52
C MET A 44 17.55 -8.90 6.17
N THR A 45 16.68 -8.93 7.18
CA THR A 45 15.23 -8.98 6.98
C THR A 45 14.69 -7.60 6.61
N MET A 46 13.61 -7.56 5.82
CA MET A 46 12.91 -6.31 5.53
C MET A 46 12.19 -5.80 6.78
N PRO A 47 12.54 -4.62 7.31
CA PRO A 47 11.77 -4.03 8.39
C PRO A 47 10.38 -3.65 7.87
N ILE A 48 9.33 -4.06 8.59
CA ILE A 48 7.93 -3.89 8.13
C ILE A 48 7.59 -2.41 7.90
N GLU A 49 8.12 -1.52 8.76
CA GLU A 49 7.95 -0.07 8.65
C GLU A 49 8.62 0.55 7.41
N ARG A 50 9.58 -0.14 6.81
CA ARG A 50 10.29 0.31 5.59
C ARG A 50 9.61 -0.16 4.30
N ILE A 51 8.64 -1.08 4.39
CA ILE A 51 7.92 -1.61 3.22
C ILE A 51 7.27 -0.50 2.37
N PRO A 52 6.60 0.52 2.93
CA PRO A 52 6.02 1.58 2.11
C PRO A 52 7.07 2.38 1.31
N ALA A 53 8.24 2.65 1.92
CA ALA A 53 9.33 3.35 1.25
C ALA A 53 9.95 2.48 0.14
N PHE A 54 10.15 1.20 0.40
CA PHE A 54 10.64 0.24 -0.59
C PHE A 54 9.66 0.07 -1.76
N SER A 55 8.36 -0.02 -1.45
CA SER A 55 7.28 -0.10 -2.44
C SER A 55 7.24 1.13 -3.33
N LYS A 56 7.33 2.34 -2.75
CA LYS A 56 7.41 3.57 -3.52
C LYS A 56 8.64 3.60 -4.45
N ALA A 57 9.78 3.10 -3.98
CA ALA A 57 11.01 3.10 -4.75
C ALA A 57 11.03 2.07 -5.89
N THR A 58 10.44 0.89 -5.67
CA THR A 58 10.54 -0.25 -6.62
C THR A 58 9.25 -0.52 -7.41
N GLY A 59 8.11 0.00 -6.96
CA GLY A 59 6.79 -0.24 -7.56
C GLY A 59 6.11 -1.53 -7.12
N ILE A 60 6.71 -2.32 -6.22
CA ILE A 60 6.08 -3.54 -5.71
C ILE A 60 4.82 -3.22 -4.88
N ASP A 61 3.81 -4.08 -4.93
CA ASP A 61 2.62 -3.96 -4.08
C ASP A 61 3.03 -4.07 -2.59
N PRO A 62 2.82 -2.99 -1.79
CA PRO A 62 3.21 -2.99 -0.38
C PRO A 62 2.41 -4.00 0.44
N LEU A 63 1.15 -4.29 0.06
CA LEU A 63 0.32 -5.25 0.78
C LEU A 63 0.88 -6.66 0.60
N LEU A 64 1.18 -7.05 -0.64
CA LEU A 64 1.76 -8.36 -0.94
C LEU A 64 3.11 -8.56 -0.23
N LEU A 65 3.95 -7.53 -0.22
CA LEU A 65 5.25 -7.60 0.45
C LEU A 65 5.09 -7.73 1.97
N THR A 66 4.14 -6.98 2.54
CA THR A 66 3.81 -7.06 3.98
C THR A 66 3.29 -8.45 4.34
N GLN A 67 2.36 -9.00 3.55
CA GLN A 67 1.82 -10.34 3.77
C GLN A 67 2.92 -11.40 3.79
N THR A 68 3.83 -11.34 2.82
CA THR A 68 4.93 -12.31 2.69
C THR A 68 5.93 -12.16 3.84
N ALA A 69 6.35 -10.93 4.14
CA ALA A 69 7.27 -10.64 5.23
C ALA A 69 6.70 -11.04 6.59
N MET A 70 5.44 -10.72 6.88
CA MET A 70 4.81 -11.07 8.15
C MET A 70 4.56 -12.58 8.27
N SER A 71 4.17 -13.25 7.19
CA SER A 71 4.00 -14.71 7.18
C SER A 71 5.33 -15.44 7.44
N GLU A 72 6.44 -14.90 6.95
CA GLU A 72 7.76 -15.47 7.14
C GLU A 72 8.35 -15.17 8.53
N TYR A 73 8.30 -13.90 8.95
CA TYR A 73 9.01 -13.44 10.15
C TYR A 73 8.17 -13.59 11.43
N MET A 74 6.85 -13.47 11.32
CA MET A 74 5.93 -13.41 12.46
C MET A 74 4.62 -14.17 12.16
N PRO A 75 4.69 -15.48 11.85
CA PRO A 75 3.53 -16.25 11.38
C PRO A 75 2.37 -16.25 12.38
N GLU A 76 2.66 -16.30 13.69
CA GLU A 76 1.61 -16.27 14.73
C GLU A 76 0.87 -14.92 14.76
N THR A 77 1.62 -13.81 14.70
CA THR A 77 1.04 -12.46 14.63
C THR A 77 0.26 -12.28 13.34
N TRP A 78 0.81 -12.74 12.21
CA TRP A 78 0.12 -12.69 10.93
C TRP A 78 -1.19 -13.48 10.95
N ASN A 79 -1.22 -14.68 11.53
CA ASN A 79 -2.43 -15.50 11.59
C ASN A 79 -3.57 -14.81 12.38
N VAL A 80 -3.25 -14.12 13.47
CA VAL A 80 -4.24 -13.32 14.22
C VAL A 80 -4.77 -12.18 13.34
N LEU A 81 -3.87 -11.43 12.71
CA LEU A 81 -4.24 -10.27 11.87
C LEU A 81 -4.99 -10.67 10.61
N ALA A 82 -4.53 -11.70 9.89
CA ALA A 82 -5.14 -12.21 8.67
C ALA A 82 -6.55 -12.75 8.92
N THR A 83 -6.80 -13.33 10.10
CA THR A 83 -8.15 -13.77 10.50
C THR A 83 -9.08 -12.59 10.78
N THR A 84 -8.54 -11.46 11.25
CA THR A 84 -9.31 -10.22 11.46
C THR A 84 -9.44 -9.35 10.20
N ALA A 85 -8.55 -9.53 9.23
CA ALA A 85 -8.64 -8.92 7.92
C ALA A 85 -9.72 -9.63 7.11
N ALA A 86 -10.99 -9.39 7.47
CA ALA A 86 -12.10 -9.78 6.63
C ALA A 86 -11.84 -9.22 5.22
N PRO A 87 -12.07 -10.00 4.15
CA PRO A 87 -12.02 -9.44 2.80
C PRO A 87 -12.90 -8.21 2.79
N ILE A 88 -12.35 -7.07 2.34
CA ILE A 88 -13.13 -5.85 2.16
C ILE A 88 -14.15 -6.20 1.07
N GLN A 89 -15.35 -6.54 1.51
CA GLN A 89 -16.43 -6.87 0.61
C GLN A 89 -16.97 -5.55 0.07
N ASP A 90 -16.79 -5.32 -1.23
CA ASP A 90 -17.46 -4.20 -1.89
C ASP A 90 -18.98 -4.42 -1.83
N VAL A 91 -19.68 -3.47 -1.23
CA VAL A 91 -21.15 -3.47 -1.14
C VAL A 91 -21.67 -2.30 -1.97
N GLN A 92 -22.67 -2.57 -2.82
CA GLN A 92 -23.31 -1.54 -3.64
C GLN A 92 -24.47 -0.89 -2.90
N ILE A 93 -24.48 0.45 -2.85
CA ILE A 93 -25.61 1.25 -2.39
C ILE A 93 -26.31 1.87 -3.61
N ASN A 94 -27.62 1.60 -3.77
CA ASN A 94 -28.43 2.19 -4.83
C ASN A 94 -29.09 3.48 -4.34
N ILE A 95 -28.72 4.62 -4.93
CA ILE A 95 -29.24 5.93 -4.55
C ILE A 95 -30.21 6.44 -5.62
N ARG A 96 -31.41 6.84 -5.20
CA ARG A 96 -32.38 7.57 -6.05
C ARG A 96 -32.44 9.03 -5.60
N ALA A 97 -32.17 9.95 -6.52
CA ALA A 97 -32.21 11.39 -6.28
C ALA A 97 -32.63 12.14 -7.56
N PRO A 98 -33.03 13.43 -7.47
CA PRO A 98 -33.32 14.23 -8.66
C PRO A 98 -32.12 14.27 -9.62
N GLY A 99 -32.39 14.22 -10.93
CA GLY A 99 -31.37 14.21 -12.00
C GLY A 99 -30.27 15.25 -11.82
N PRO A 100 -30.60 16.55 -11.60
CA PRO A 100 -29.59 17.59 -11.42
C PRO A 100 -28.64 17.37 -10.25
N VAL A 101 -29.10 16.71 -9.18
CA VAL A 101 -28.28 16.40 -8.00
C VAL A 101 -27.26 15.31 -8.34
N VAL A 102 -27.71 14.25 -9.02
CA VAL A 102 -26.85 13.15 -9.45
C VAL A 102 -25.81 13.62 -10.45
N GLU A 103 -26.21 14.44 -11.43
CA GLU A 103 -25.30 15.01 -12.42
C GLU A 103 -24.23 15.90 -11.77
N ARG A 104 -24.63 16.76 -10.82
CA ARG A 104 -23.70 17.59 -10.07
C ARG A 104 -22.71 16.75 -9.27
N PHE A 105 -23.17 15.69 -8.59
CA PHE A 105 -22.30 14.79 -7.84
C PHE A 105 -21.29 14.09 -8.76
N LYS A 106 -21.75 13.54 -9.89
CA LYS A 106 -20.87 12.91 -10.89
C LYS A 106 -19.80 13.88 -11.41
N ALA A 107 -20.18 15.13 -11.69
CA ALA A 107 -19.25 16.15 -12.15
C ALA A 107 -18.17 16.48 -11.09
N ILE A 108 -18.53 16.51 -9.80
CA ILE A 108 -17.57 16.73 -8.71
C ILE A 108 -16.57 15.57 -8.64
N CYS A 109 -17.04 14.33 -8.61
CA CYS A 109 -16.18 13.14 -8.57
C CYS A 109 -15.22 13.09 -9.76
N GLN A 110 -15.70 13.41 -10.97
CA GLN A 110 -14.88 13.48 -12.17
C GLN A 110 -13.81 14.58 -12.09
N ARG A 111 -14.18 15.78 -11.62
CA ARG A 111 -13.25 16.91 -11.48
C ARG A 111 -12.11 16.58 -10.50
N GLU A 112 -12.42 15.87 -9.42
CA GLU A 112 -11.43 15.48 -8.40
C GLU A 112 -10.72 14.16 -8.69
N ARG A 113 -11.06 13.49 -9.81
CA ARG A 113 -10.55 12.15 -10.18
C ARG A 113 -10.75 11.11 -9.07
N ARG A 114 -11.89 11.16 -8.38
CA ARG A 114 -12.25 10.22 -7.30
C ARG A 114 -13.39 9.30 -7.74
N ASN A 115 -13.40 8.08 -7.22
CA ASN A 115 -14.56 7.21 -7.36
C ASN A 115 -15.68 7.63 -6.37
N TYR A 116 -16.89 7.12 -6.57
CA TYR A 116 -18.04 7.51 -5.73
C TYR A 116 -17.92 7.01 -4.28
N GLY A 117 -17.25 5.88 -4.04
CA GLY A 117 -16.98 5.36 -2.69
C GLY A 117 -16.03 6.26 -1.92
N ASP A 118 -14.94 6.71 -2.55
CA ASP A 118 -13.99 7.66 -1.95
C ASP A 118 -14.69 8.99 -1.63
N MET A 119 -15.51 9.49 -2.55
CA MET A 119 -16.29 10.71 -2.33
C MET A 119 -17.29 10.54 -1.18
N LEU A 120 -17.91 9.37 -1.06
CA LEU A 120 -18.82 9.04 0.04
C LEU A 120 -18.07 9.01 1.39
N SER A 121 -16.86 8.46 1.44
CA SER A 121 -16.03 8.47 2.64
C SER A 121 -15.71 9.89 3.12
N ILE A 122 -15.45 10.81 2.20
CA ILE A 122 -15.26 12.24 2.53
C ILE A 122 -16.53 12.84 3.12
N LEU A 123 -17.70 12.57 2.52
CA LEU A 123 -18.97 13.08 3.02
C LEU A 123 -19.28 12.57 4.43
N ILE A 124 -18.96 11.31 4.72
CA ILE A 124 -19.08 10.72 6.06
C ILE A 124 -18.13 11.45 7.03
N GLY A 125 -16.86 11.64 6.66
CA GLY A 125 -15.91 12.36 7.51
C GLY A 125 -16.34 13.80 7.81
N VAL A 126 -16.89 14.51 6.83
CA VAL A 126 -17.45 15.86 7.04
C VAL A 126 -18.66 15.82 7.99
N TRP A 127 -19.51 14.80 7.87
CA TRP A 127 -20.68 14.63 8.73
C TRP A 127 -20.32 14.28 10.18
N ASP A 128 -19.31 13.43 10.37
CA ASP A 128 -18.82 13.02 11.68
C ASP A 128 -18.02 14.12 12.40
N GLY A 129 -17.75 15.24 11.72
CA GLY A 129 -17.05 16.39 12.27
C GLY A 129 -15.53 16.36 12.06
N ASP A 130 -15.01 15.40 11.30
CA ASP A 130 -13.58 15.22 10.96
C ASP A 130 -13.14 16.18 9.83
N VAL A 131 -13.37 17.49 10.01
CA VAL A 131 -13.01 18.53 9.03
C VAL A 131 -11.48 18.74 8.95
N GLU A 132 -10.69 18.17 9.86
CA GLU A 132 -9.23 18.38 9.94
C GLU A 132 -8.39 17.67 8.85
N LYS A 133 -8.99 16.87 7.95
CA LYS A 133 -8.26 16.24 6.82
C LYS A 133 -8.52 16.89 5.45
N MET A 134 -8.87 18.18 5.42
CA MET A 134 -9.06 18.96 4.19
C MET A 134 -7.93 19.97 3.90
N VAL A 135 -6.69 19.64 4.25
CA VAL A 135 -5.48 20.34 3.76
C VAL A 135 -4.51 19.34 3.17
#